data_AF-R1DHK2-F1
#
_entry.id   AF-R1DHK2-F1
#
_cell.length_a   1.000
_cell.length_b   1.000
_cell.length_c   1.000
_cell.angle_alpha   90.00
_cell.angle_beta   90.00
_cell.angle_gamma   90.00
#
_symmetry.space_group_name_H-M   'P 1'
#
loop_
_entity.id
_entity.type
_entity.pdbx_description
1 polymer ?
#
loop_
_entity_poly.entity_id
_entity_poly.type
_entity_poly.pdbx_seq_one_letter_code
_entity_poly.pdbx_strand_id
1 'polypeptide(L)'
;MRYIFLDIDGVLHPATAGTDRQFSPNCLRALRTIVGATGAALILSSSWQSSQAAAEVVDEELARWGLPRCSGRTSAGPTGVGAAARAGEILAWLAAKTEVEAWVALDDLPLLAHRSYGRFVQTDPAVGLTEADAARAIALLGGPADDAPSLPPPPTEEDLAATLLSPAAKSRERRLLSASVDHTVLGGAAFSFFASPSR
;
A
#
# COMPACT_ATOMS: atom_id res chain seq x y z
N MET A 1 15.81 -9.24 -10.67
CA MET A 1 15.06 -8.96 -9.41
C MET A 1 13.59 -8.73 -9.73
N ARG A 2 12.69 -9.20 -8.86
CA ARG A 2 11.23 -9.01 -8.99
C ARG A 2 10.72 -7.97 -8.02
N TYR A 3 9.77 -7.13 -8.45
CA TYR A 3 9.28 -6.00 -7.64
C TYR A 3 7.75 -5.97 -7.53
N ILE A 4 7.25 -5.65 -6.34
CA ILE A 4 5.84 -5.30 -6.10
C ILE A 4 5.80 -3.82 -5.78
N PHE A 5 5.12 -3.03 -6.60
CA PHE A 5 4.75 -1.65 -6.28
C PHE A 5 3.44 -1.69 -5.51
N LEU A 6 3.47 -1.24 -4.27
CA LEU A 6 2.43 -1.49 -3.28
C LEU A 6 1.78 -0.17 -2.85
N ASP A 7 0.48 -0.02 -3.12
CA ASP A 7 -0.36 0.96 -2.42
C ASP A 7 -0.87 0.39 -1.08
N ILE A 8 -1.44 1.26 -0.24
CA ILE A 8 -1.91 0.97 1.11
C ILE A 8 -3.43 1.11 1.20
N ASP A 9 -3.95 2.33 1.00
CA ASP A 9 -5.39 2.59 1.02
C ASP A 9 -6.08 1.85 -0.14
N GLY A 10 -7.18 1.14 0.14
CA GLY A 10 -7.86 0.34 -0.87
C GLY A 10 -7.13 -0.96 -1.27
N VAL A 11 -5.92 -1.22 -0.76
CA VAL A 11 -5.13 -2.42 -1.03
C VAL A 11 -4.90 -3.24 0.24
N LEU A 12 -4.19 -2.70 1.23
CA LEU A 12 -3.93 -3.41 2.49
C LEU A 12 -5.02 -3.22 3.54
N HIS A 13 -5.99 -2.36 3.25
CA HIS A 13 -7.26 -2.26 3.95
C HIS A 13 -8.27 -1.54 3.04
N PRO A 14 -9.58 -1.66 3.30
CA PRO A 14 -10.57 -0.89 2.57
C PRO A 14 -10.29 0.62 2.63
N ALA A 15 -10.48 1.33 1.52
CA ALA A 15 -10.39 2.79 1.44
C ALA A 15 -11.45 3.47 2.33
N THR A 16 -12.56 2.77 2.62
CA THR A 16 -13.66 3.24 3.46
C THR A 16 -13.50 2.92 4.95
N ALA A 17 -12.36 2.41 5.40
CA ALA A 17 -12.14 1.99 6.80
C ALA A 17 -12.27 3.11 7.86
N GLY A 18 -12.64 4.34 7.48
CA GLY A 18 -12.88 5.44 8.39
C GLY A 18 -11.60 5.89 9.12
N THR A 19 -11.74 6.35 10.35
CA THR A 19 -10.63 6.75 11.23
C THR A 19 -9.82 5.56 11.76
N ASP A 20 -10.40 4.36 11.76
CA ASP A 20 -9.81 3.12 12.24
C ASP A 20 -9.12 2.36 11.10
N ARG A 21 -8.28 3.03 10.30
CA ARG A 21 -7.48 2.46 9.18
C ARG A 21 -6.49 1.38 9.63
N GLN A 22 -7.00 0.30 10.18
CA GLN A 22 -6.26 -0.88 10.56
C GLN A 22 -6.05 -1.71 9.31
N PHE A 23 -4.80 -2.14 9.11
CA PHE A 23 -4.48 -3.08 8.07
C PHE A 23 -5.33 -4.35 8.21
N SER A 24 -5.89 -4.81 7.10
CA SER A 24 -6.73 -6.00 7.04
C SER A 24 -5.87 -7.25 7.13
N PRO A 25 -6.13 -8.16 8.11
CA PRO A 25 -5.43 -9.43 8.19
C PRO A 25 -5.52 -10.27 6.90
N ASN A 26 -6.65 -10.17 6.18
CA ASN A 26 -6.85 -10.89 4.93
C ASN A 26 -5.96 -10.33 3.81
N CYS A 27 -5.85 -9.00 3.71
CA CYS A 27 -4.97 -8.37 2.72
C CYS A 27 -3.50 -8.67 2.99
N LEU A 28 -3.08 -8.67 4.25
CA LEU A 28 -1.69 -9.01 4.63
C LEU A 28 -1.38 -10.48 4.38
N ARG A 29 -2.33 -11.40 4.62
CA ARG A 29 -2.19 -12.82 4.27
C ARG A 29 -2.04 -13.01 2.75
N ALA A 30 -2.83 -12.27 1.96
CA ALA A 30 -2.71 -12.26 0.51
C ALA A 30 -1.33 -11.73 0.07
N LEU A 31 -0.86 -10.60 0.62
CA LEU A 31 0.47 -10.06 0.33
C LEU A 31 1.59 -11.06 0.73
N ARG A 32 1.48 -11.69 1.90
CA ARG A 32 2.39 -12.74 2.37
C ARG A 32 2.46 -13.93 1.43
N THR A 33 1.34 -14.29 0.80
CA THR A 33 1.29 -15.34 -0.23
C THR A 33 2.09 -14.94 -1.47
N ILE A 34 1.96 -13.70 -1.95
CA ILE A 34 2.72 -13.20 -3.11
C ILE A 34 4.22 -13.19 -2.80
N VAL A 35 4.62 -12.57 -1.68
CA VAL A 35 6.03 -12.43 -1.31
C VAL A 35 6.67 -13.78 -1.02
N GLY A 36 5.98 -14.64 -0.28
CA GLY A 36 6.48 -15.98 0.05
C GLY A 36 6.60 -16.90 -1.16
N ALA A 37 5.75 -16.72 -2.19
CA ALA A 37 5.87 -17.49 -3.43
C ALA A 37 6.97 -16.94 -4.35
N THR A 38 7.14 -15.62 -4.43
CA THR A 38 7.91 -14.99 -5.52
C THR A 38 9.26 -14.42 -5.09
N GLY A 39 9.47 -14.22 -3.79
CA GLY A 39 10.61 -13.48 -3.25
C GLY A 39 10.67 -12.01 -3.66
N ALA A 40 9.60 -11.46 -4.24
CA ALA A 40 9.61 -10.12 -4.80
C ALA A 40 9.83 -9.03 -3.72
N ALA A 41 10.66 -8.04 -4.04
CA ALA A 41 10.93 -6.91 -3.17
C ALA A 41 9.78 -5.91 -3.21
N LEU A 42 9.39 -5.40 -2.04
CA LEU A 42 8.33 -4.41 -1.88
C LEU A 42 8.87 -3.00 -2.12
N ILE A 43 8.21 -2.24 -3.00
CA ILE A 43 8.42 -0.81 -3.21
C ILE A 43 7.13 -0.10 -2.84
N LEU A 44 7.18 0.80 -1.86
CA LEU A 44 6.02 1.60 -1.48
C LEU A 44 5.69 2.56 -2.63
N SER A 45 4.48 2.45 -3.15
CA SER A 45 3.93 3.34 -4.17
C SER A 45 2.56 3.78 -3.68
N SER A 46 2.58 4.70 -2.72
CA SER A 46 1.41 5.15 -1.96
C SER A 46 1.61 6.60 -1.56
N SER A 47 0.53 7.34 -1.34
CA SER A 47 0.61 8.67 -0.73
C SER A 47 1.31 8.68 0.64
N TRP A 48 1.24 7.56 1.35
CA TRP A 48 1.93 7.31 2.62
C TRP A 48 3.46 7.44 2.52
N GLN A 49 4.03 7.35 1.30
CA GLN A 49 5.47 7.52 1.09
C GLN A 49 5.96 8.95 1.42
N SER A 50 5.05 9.93 1.41
CA SER A 50 5.33 11.36 1.67
C SER A 50 5.61 11.67 3.15
N SER A 51 5.27 10.75 4.07
CA SER A 51 5.49 10.90 5.51
C SER A 51 6.38 9.77 6.02
N GLN A 52 7.48 10.13 6.69
CA GLN A 52 8.37 9.14 7.28
C GLN A 52 7.64 8.30 8.35
N ALA A 53 6.83 8.95 9.19
CA ALA A 53 6.05 8.25 10.22
C ALA A 53 5.00 7.30 9.61
N ALA A 54 4.39 7.68 8.48
CA ALA A 54 3.44 6.82 7.77
C ALA A 54 4.13 5.56 7.22
N ALA A 55 5.27 5.74 6.54
CA ALA A 55 6.05 4.62 6.04
C ALA A 55 6.59 3.71 7.15
N GLU A 56 6.98 4.27 8.30
CA GLU A 56 7.37 3.48 9.48
C GLU A 56 6.22 2.62 10.00
N VAL A 57 4.98 3.14 10.00
CA VAL A 57 3.80 2.35 10.37
C VAL A 57 3.55 1.19 9.40
N VAL A 58 3.79 1.40 8.10
CA VAL A 58 3.73 0.32 7.10
C VAL A 58 4.79 -0.74 7.42
N ASP A 59 6.06 -0.33 7.62
CA ASP A 59 7.16 -1.24 7.92
C ASP A 59 6.95 -2.01 9.24
N GLU A 60 6.42 -1.35 10.28
CA GLU A 60 6.03 -1.97 11.55
C GLU A 60 4.98 -3.08 11.32
N GLU A 61 3.98 -2.82 10.47
CA GLU A 61 2.93 -3.82 10.19
C GLU A 61 3.45 -4.97 9.32
N LEU A 62 4.27 -4.68 8.29
CA LEU A 62 4.91 -5.73 7.49
C LEU A 62 5.75 -6.65 8.39
N ALA A 63 6.55 -6.09 9.29
CA ALA A 63 7.37 -6.85 10.22
C ALA A 63 6.54 -7.76 11.13
N ARG A 64 5.40 -7.27 11.66
CA ARG A 64 4.46 -8.08 12.47
C ARG A 64 3.94 -9.30 11.71
N TRP A 65 3.79 -9.18 10.40
CA TRP A 65 3.34 -10.27 9.51
C TRP A 65 4.47 -11.12 8.96
N GLY A 66 5.70 -10.89 9.41
CA GLY A 66 6.86 -11.63 8.91
C GLY A 66 7.29 -11.25 7.50
N LEU A 67 6.77 -10.13 6.97
CA LEU A 67 7.12 -9.61 5.66
C LEU A 67 8.39 -8.74 5.75
N PRO A 68 9.20 -8.70 4.69
CA PRO A 68 10.29 -7.75 4.61
C PRO A 68 9.74 -6.32 4.57
N ARG A 69 10.49 -5.37 5.14
CA ARG A 69 10.20 -3.94 5.01
C ARG A 69 10.24 -3.50 3.54
N CYS A 70 9.65 -2.35 3.23
CA CYS A 70 9.79 -1.76 1.90
C CYS A 70 11.27 -1.49 1.59
N SER A 71 11.74 -2.00 0.44
CA SER A 71 13.12 -1.81 -0.05
C SER A 71 13.34 -0.43 -0.67
N GLY A 72 12.27 0.31 -0.93
CA GLY A 72 12.31 1.67 -1.45
C GLY A 72 10.91 2.27 -1.59
N ARG A 73 10.87 3.48 -2.16
CA ARG A 73 9.66 4.24 -2.48
C ARG A 73 9.73 4.70 -3.94
N THR A 74 8.61 4.91 -4.61
CA THR A 74 8.62 5.39 -6.01
C THR A 74 9.00 6.87 -6.14
N SER A 75 8.72 7.68 -5.11
CA SER A 75 9.20 9.06 -5.01
C SER A 75 9.94 9.30 -3.70
N ALA A 76 10.92 10.20 -3.76
CA ALA A 76 11.61 10.76 -2.57
C ALA A 76 10.92 12.04 -2.05
N GLY A 77 9.88 12.53 -2.73
CA GLY A 77 9.10 13.72 -2.38
C GLY A 77 7.59 13.43 -2.38
N PRO A 78 6.74 14.48 -2.38
CA PRO A 78 5.29 14.31 -2.43
C PRO A 78 4.88 13.41 -3.61
N THR A 79 3.93 12.50 -3.38
CA THR A 79 3.28 11.78 -4.47
C THR A 79 2.55 12.75 -5.38
N GLY A 80 2.65 12.53 -6.68
CA GLY A 80 1.71 13.17 -7.61
C GLY A 80 0.29 12.67 -7.38
N VAL A 81 -0.70 13.50 -7.72
CA VAL A 81 -2.11 13.23 -7.43
C VAL A 81 -2.72 12.31 -8.50
N GLY A 82 -3.29 11.19 -8.06
CA GLY A 82 -4.11 10.30 -8.89
C GLY A 82 -3.34 9.29 -9.74
N ALA A 83 -4.10 8.45 -10.45
CA ALA A 83 -3.62 7.26 -11.15
C ALA A 83 -2.51 7.53 -12.18
N ALA A 84 -2.60 8.62 -12.93
CA ALA A 84 -1.61 8.93 -13.97
C ALA A 84 -0.24 9.28 -13.38
N ALA A 85 -0.23 10.04 -12.28
CA ALA A 85 1.00 10.42 -11.61
C ALA A 85 1.65 9.21 -10.92
N ARG A 86 0.87 8.41 -10.20
CA ARG A 86 1.30 7.13 -9.62
C ARG A 86 1.95 6.23 -10.67
N ALA A 87 1.30 6.11 -11.84
CA ALA A 87 1.85 5.30 -12.91
C ALA A 87 3.17 5.85 -13.49
N GLY A 88 3.27 7.18 -13.62
CA GLY A 88 4.50 7.84 -14.03
C GLY A 88 5.66 7.62 -13.06
N GLU A 89 5.41 7.69 -11.75
CA GLU A 89 6.42 7.44 -10.71
C GLU A 89 6.98 6.02 -10.78
N ILE A 90 6.11 5.02 -10.93
CA ILE A 90 6.52 3.61 -11.08
C ILE A 90 7.39 3.44 -12.34
N LEU A 91 6.98 4.01 -13.47
CA LEU A 91 7.76 3.92 -14.72
C LEU A 91 9.12 4.62 -14.60
N ALA A 92 9.17 5.79 -13.97
CA ALA A 92 10.42 6.51 -13.73
C ALA A 92 11.35 5.72 -12.81
N TRP A 93 10.81 5.10 -11.76
CA TRP A 93 11.58 4.24 -10.86
C TRP A 93 12.15 3.02 -11.59
N LEU A 94 11.34 2.37 -12.43
CA LEU A 94 11.75 1.22 -13.25
C LEU A 94 12.85 1.61 -14.25
N ALA A 95 12.73 2.77 -14.90
CA ALA A 95 13.72 3.26 -15.87
C ALA A 95 15.10 3.52 -15.23
N ALA A 96 15.15 3.76 -13.92
CA ALA A 96 16.38 3.95 -13.17
C ALA A 96 17.03 2.63 -12.69
N LYS A 97 16.46 1.47 -13.03
CA LYS A 97 16.99 0.15 -12.64
C LYS A 97 17.60 -0.58 -13.83
N THR A 98 18.73 -1.23 -13.56
CA THR A 98 19.49 -1.98 -14.57
C THR A 98 19.00 -3.42 -14.70
N GLU A 99 18.35 -3.99 -13.69
CA GLU A 99 17.95 -5.41 -13.67
C GLU A 99 16.53 -5.60 -13.08
N VAL A 100 15.52 -5.57 -13.95
CA VAL A 100 14.13 -5.89 -13.62
C VAL A 100 13.73 -7.16 -14.36
N GLU A 101 13.47 -8.23 -13.62
CA GLU A 101 13.06 -9.52 -14.19
C GLU A 101 11.54 -9.57 -14.38
N ALA A 102 10.80 -9.18 -13.35
CA ALA A 102 9.36 -9.05 -13.38
C ALA A 102 8.90 -7.99 -12.38
N TRP A 103 7.72 -7.45 -12.58
CA TRP A 103 7.13 -6.53 -11.61
C TRP A 103 5.60 -6.56 -11.69
N VAL A 104 4.95 -6.10 -10.62
CA VAL A 104 3.51 -5.89 -10.60
C VAL A 104 3.19 -4.68 -9.73
N ALA A 105 2.22 -3.87 -10.17
CA ALA A 105 1.60 -2.85 -9.33
C ALA A 105 0.31 -3.40 -8.70
N LEU A 106 0.15 -3.20 -7.39
CA LEU A 106 -1.05 -3.51 -6.61
C LEU A 106 -1.63 -2.18 -6.12
N ASP A 107 -2.77 -1.78 -6.68
CA ASP A 107 -3.35 -0.44 -6.47
C ASP A 107 -4.88 -0.53 -6.63
N ASP A 108 -5.64 0.31 -5.95
CA ASP A 108 -7.10 0.41 -6.14
C ASP A 108 -7.45 1.41 -7.26
N LEU A 109 -6.55 2.38 -7.53
CA LEU A 109 -6.71 3.34 -8.62
C LEU A 109 -6.55 2.67 -9.98
N PRO A 110 -7.26 3.14 -11.02
CA PRO A 110 -7.14 2.58 -12.35
C PRO A 110 -5.84 3.06 -13.04
N LEU A 111 -4.71 2.40 -12.75
CA LEU A 111 -3.41 2.69 -13.36
C LEU A 111 -3.36 2.26 -14.85
N LEU A 112 -4.08 2.97 -15.72
CA LEU A 112 -4.33 2.58 -17.11
C LEU A 112 -3.05 2.32 -17.91
N ALA A 113 -1.99 3.12 -17.69
CA ALA A 113 -0.70 2.89 -18.34
C ALA A 113 -0.14 1.50 -18.01
N HIS A 114 -0.26 1.04 -16.77
CA HIS A 114 0.22 -0.28 -16.35
C HIS A 114 -0.68 -1.44 -16.80
N ARG A 115 -2.00 -1.20 -16.97
CA ARG A 115 -2.89 -2.16 -17.64
C ARG A 115 -2.36 -2.49 -19.04
N SER A 116 -1.91 -1.48 -19.79
CA SER A 116 -1.35 -1.68 -21.13
C SER A 116 -0.04 -2.48 -21.14
N TYR A 117 0.75 -2.43 -20.07
CA TYR A 117 1.94 -3.26 -19.91
C TYR A 117 1.62 -4.69 -19.40
N GLY A 118 0.38 -4.96 -19.01
CA GLY A 118 -0.03 -6.25 -18.43
C GLY A 118 0.63 -6.55 -17.08
N ARG A 119 1.05 -5.52 -16.33
CA ARG A 119 1.79 -5.66 -15.05
C ARG A 119 1.04 -5.00 -13.89
N PHE A 120 -0.28 -5.11 -13.88
CA PHE A 120 -1.14 -4.43 -12.92
C PHE A 120 -2.29 -5.32 -12.41
N VAL A 121 -2.49 -5.30 -11.10
CA VAL A 121 -3.62 -5.91 -10.42
C VAL A 121 -4.40 -4.78 -9.73
N GLN A 122 -5.51 -4.38 -10.35
CA GLN A 122 -6.42 -3.46 -9.68
C GLN A 122 -7.21 -4.23 -8.62
N THR A 123 -7.20 -3.71 -7.39
CA THR A 123 -8.00 -4.20 -6.27
C THR A 123 -9.36 -3.50 -6.21
N ASP A 124 -10.32 -4.08 -5.47
CA ASP A 124 -11.55 -3.39 -5.12
C ASP A 124 -11.30 -2.54 -3.86
N PRO A 125 -11.45 -1.20 -3.93
CA PRO A 125 -11.17 -0.31 -2.78
C PRO A 125 -12.04 -0.60 -1.56
N ALA A 126 -13.19 -1.26 -1.70
CA ALA A 126 -14.04 -1.62 -0.57
C ALA A 126 -13.57 -2.90 0.16
N VAL A 127 -12.72 -3.70 -0.49
CA VAL A 127 -12.30 -5.02 0.01
C VAL A 127 -10.81 -5.05 0.31
N GLY A 128 -9.99 -4.45 -0.54
CA GLY A 128 -8.54 -4.62 -0.53
C GLY A 128 -8.07 -5.82 -1.36
N LEU A 129 -6.81 -6.17 -1.17
CA LEU A 129 -6.11 -7.27 -1.80
C LEU A 129 -6.68 -8.62 -1.35
N THR A 130 -7.12 -9.42 -2.31
CA THR A 130 -7.67 -10.76 -2.07
C THR A 130 -6.70 -11.88 -2.44
N GLU A 131 -7.01 -13.12 -2.07
CA GLU A 131 -6.25 -14.30 -2.52
C GLU A 131 -6.30 -14.48 -4.05
N ALA A 132 -7.41 -14.12 -4.70
CA ALA A 132 -7.52 -14.13 -6.15
C ALA A 132 -6.57 -13.10 -6.78
N ASP A 133 -6.45 -11.92 -6.17
CA ASP A 133 -5.49 -10.90 -6.59
C ASP A 133 -4.05 -11.37 -6.40
N ALA A 134 -3.76 -12.05 -5.28
CA ALA A 134 -2.47 -12.65 -5.03
C ALA A 134 -2.10 -13.69 -6.09
N ALA A 135 -3.03 -14.58 -6.46
CA ALA A 135 -2.79 -15.56 -7.51
C ALA A 135 -2.47 -14.90 -8.87
N ARG A 136 -3.20 -13.82 -9.22
CA ARG A 136 -2.90 -13.03 -10.42
C ARG A 136 -1.52 -12.37 -10.35
N ALA A 137 -1.18 -11.75 -9.21
CA ALA A 137 0.10 -11.11 -9.01
C ALA A 137 1.27 -12.09 -9.13
N ILE A 138 1.15 -13.29 -8.55
CA ILE A 138 2.17 -14.35 -8.65
C ILE A 138 2.38 -14.76 -10.12
N ALA A 139 1.32 -14.94 -10.89
CA ALA A 139 1.42 -15.24 -12.31
C ALA A 139 2.14 -14.12 -13.09
N LEU A 140 1.81 -12.86 -12.80
CA LEU A 140 2.48 -11.70 -13.40
C LEU A 140 3.95 -11.56 -12.99
N LEU A 141 4.34 -12.13 -11.85
CA LEU A 141 5.72 -12.17 -11.37
C LEU A 141 6.52 -13.37 -11.91
N GLY A 142 5.91 -14.22 -12.75
CA GLY A 142 6.58 -15.38 -13.35
C GLY A 142 6.38 -16.70 -12.60
N GLY A 143 5.47 -16.72 -11.61
CA GLY A 143 5.20 -17.90 -10.79
C GLY A 143 6.08 -18.00 -9.53
N PRO A 144 5.99 -19.13 -8.80
CA PRO A 144 6.82 -19.38 -7.64
C PRO A 144 8.32 -19.43 -7.99
N ALA A 145 9.16 -18.92 -7.09
CA ALA A 145 10.61 -18.99 -7.20
C ALA A 145 11.16 -20.18 -6.40
N ASP A 146 12.13 -20.90 -6.96
CA ASP A 146 12.78 -22.02 -6.27
C ASP A 146 13.56 -21.56 -5.02
N ASP A 147 14.01 -20.30 -5.01
CA ASP A 147 14.79 -19.66 -3.96
C ASP A 147 13.95 -18.67 -3.11
N ALA A 148 12.61 -18.76 -3.20
CA ALA A 148 11.74 -17.88 -2.42
C ALA A 148 11.99 -18.04 -0.91
N PRO A 149 12.07 -16.94 -0.14
CA PRO A 149 12.38 -17.00 1.27
C PRO A 149 11.25 -17.67 2.05
N SER A 150 11.62 -18.56 2.97
CA SER A 150 10.67 -19.06 3.98
C SER A 150 10.33 -17.94 4.95
N LEU A 151 9.13 -17.36 4.82
CA LEU A 151 8.65 -16.33 5.73
C LEU A 151 8.33 -16.93 7.11
N PRO A 152 8.63 -16.22 8.21
CA PRO A 152 8.23 -16.66 9.55
C PRO A 152 6.70 -16.73 9.64
N PRO A 153 6.14 -17.55 10.55
CA PRO A 153 4.69 -17.72 10.66
C PRO A 153 3.99 -16.38 10.87
N PRO A 154 2.79 -16.18 10.27
CA PRO A 154 2.02 -14.97 10.50
C PRO A 154 1.54 -14.92 11.97
N PRO A 155 1.16 -13.72 12.47
CA PRO A 155 0.59 -13.59 13.82
C PRO A 155 -0.68 -14.44 13.93
N THR A 156 -0.88 -15.02 15.12
CA THR A 156 -2.12 -15.74 15.45
C THR A 156 -3.27 -14.76 15.69
N GLU A 157 -4.51 -15.27 15.72
CA GLU A 157 -5.66 -14.44 16.10
C GLU A 157 -5.52 -13.86 17.52
N GLU A 158 -4.88 -14.62 18.43
CA GLU A 158 -4.59 -14.17 19.79
C GLU A 158 -3.59 -13.02 19.80
N ASP A 159 -2.52 -13.09 18.99
CA ASP A 159 -1.54 -11.99 18.84
C ASP A 159 -2.20 -10.71 18.30
N LEU A 160 -3.10 -10.86 17.32
CA LEU A 160 -3.85 -9.74 16.76
C LEU A 160 -4.79 -9.12 17.81
N ALA A 161 -5.54 -9.94 18.55
CA ALA A 161 -6.42 -9.47 19.61
C ALA A 161 -5.66 -8.76 20.74
N ALA A 162 -4.54 -9.34 21.20
CA ALA A 162 -3.68 -8.74 22.22
C ALA A 162 -3.12 -7.38 21.79
N THR A 163 -2.82 -7.22 20.50
CA THR A 163 -2.35 -5.94 19.95
C THR A 163 -3.40 -4.85 20.10
N LEU A 164 -4.65 -5.13 19.73
CA LEU A 164 -5.75 -4.16 19.77
C LEU A 164 -6.06 -3.70 21.19
N LEU A 165 -5.83 -4.56 22.18
CA LEU A 165 -6.05 -4.27 23.59
C LEU A 165 -4.83 -3.61 24.27
N SER A 166 -3.69 -3.49 23.57
CA SER A 166 -2.45 -2.99 24.16
C SER A 166 -2.50 -1.47 24.42
N PRO A 167 -1.80 -0.94 25.44
CA PRO A 167 -1.66 0.50 25.65
C PRO A 167 -1.03 1.25 24.46
N ALA A 168 -0.23 0.55 23.65
CA ALA A 168 0.38 1.07 22.43
C ALA A 168 -0.62 1.25 21.28
N ALA A 169 -1.78 0.59 21.32
CA ALA A 169 -2.80 0.65 20.28
C ALA A 169 -3.28 2.09 20.00
N LYS A 170 -3.55 2.88 21.06
CA LYS A 170 -3.97 4.29 20.94
C LYS A 170 -2.90 5.18 20.29
N SER A 171 -1.62 4.92 20.57
CA SER A 171 -0.52 5.66 19.95
C SER A 171 -0.33 5.28 18.49
N ARG A 172 -0.51 3.99 18.15
CA ARG A 172 -0.52 3.50 16.76
C ARG A 172 -1.68 4.09 15.96
N GLU A 173 -2.88 4.11 16.54
CA GLU A 173 -4.09 4.70 15.95
C GLU A 173 -3.86 6.19 15.61
N ARG A 174 -3.27 6.97 16.51
CA ARG A 174 -2.91 8.37 16.22
C ARG A 174 -1.93 8.53 15.07
N ARG A 175 -0.92 7.65 14.97
CA ARG A 175 0.03 7.66 13.84
C ARG A 175 -0.67 7.29 12.53
N LEU A 176 -1.52 6.26 12.55
CA LEU A 176 -2.35 5.86 11.42
C LEU A 176 -3.24 7.01 10.94
N LEU A 177 -3.95 7.67 11.85
CA LEU A 177 -4.76 8.86 11.58
C LEU A 177 -3.96 9.99 10.94
N SER A 178 -2.74 10.25 11.43
CA SER A 178 -1.88 11.31 10.86
C SER A 178 -1.31 10.96 9.48
N ALA A 179 -1.06 9.68 9.22
CA ALA A 179 -0.59 9.17 7.94
C ALA A 179 -1.69 9.15 6.87
N SER A 180 -2.92 8.95 7.35
CA SER A 180 -4.16 8.78 6.62
C SER A 180 -4.74 10.09 6.05
N VAL A 181 -4.29 11.24 6.55
CA VAL A 181 -4.75 12.55 6.05
C VAL A 181 -4.06 12.85 4.72
N ASP A 182 -4.61 12.31 3.64
CA ASP A 182 -4.37 12.85 2.32
C ASP A 182 -5.32 14.00 2.00
N HIS A 183 -4.79 14.92 1.21
CA HIS A 183 -5.40 16.12 0.68
C HIS A 183 -6.58 15.84 -0.29
N THR A 184 -7.63 15.15 0.17
CA THR A 184 -8.94 15.14 -0.51
C THR A 184 -9.74 16.42 -0.21
N VAL A 185 -9.13 17.43 0.42
CA VAL A 185 -9.72 18.78 0.56
C VAL A 185 -9.00 19.78 -0.34
N LEU A 186 -9.13 19.60 -1.65
CA LEU A 186 -9.11 20.70 -2.64
C LEU A 186 -10.14 20.40 -3.73
N GLY A 187 -11.36 20.06 -3.32
CA GLY A 187 -12.45 19.73 -4.23
C GLY A 187 -13.82 19.81 -3.55
N GLY A 188 -14.12 20.89 -2.84
CA GLY A 188 -15.47 21.08 -2.29
C GLY A 188 -15.59 22.26 -1.34
N ALA A 189 -16.31 23.29 -1.80
CA ALA A 189 -16.83 24.43 -1.03
C ALA A 189 -15.80 25.34 -0.35
N ALA A 190 -15.31 26.32 -1.10
CA ALA A 190 -14.98 27.62 -0.54
C ALA A 190 -16.26 28.19 0.09
N PHE A 191 -16.40 28.13 1.42
CA PHE A 191 -17.35 28.97 2.13
C PHE A 191 -16.82 30.41 2.06
N SER A 192 -17.32 31.15 1.07
CA SER A 192 -17.23 32.60 1.05
C SER A 192 -17.89 33.15 2.31
N PHE A 193 -17.08 33.65 3.24
CA PHE A 193 -17.56 34.46 4.34
C PHE A 193 -18.04 35.79 3.75
N PHE A 194 -19.34 35.88 3.44
CA PHE A 194 -19.98 37.17 3.19
C PHE A 194 -20.07 37.90 4.53
N ALA A 195 -19.16 38.84 4.77
CA ALA A 195 -19.39 39.88 5.76
C ALA A 195 -20.45 40.84 5.21
N SER A 196 -21.66 40.81 5.77
CA SER A 196 -22.61 41.90 5.65
C SER A 196 -22.09 43.12 6.42
N PRO A 197 -22.10 44.34 5.86
CA PRO A 197 -21.96 45.54 6.65
C PRO A 197 -23.31 45.86 7.31
N SER A 198 -23.30 45.98 8.64
CA SER A 198 -24.36 46.63 9.40
C SER A 198 -24.44 48.10 9.02
N ARG A 199 -25.67 48.62 8.99
CA ARG A 199 -26.06 50.00 8.69
C ARG A 199 -25.33 51.04 9.53
#